data_AF-A0A090LA00-F1
#
_entry.id   AF-A0A090LA00-F1
#
_cell.length_a   1.000
_cell.length_b   1.000
_cell.length_c   1.000
_cell.angle_alpha   90.00
_cell.angle_beta   90.00
_cell.angle_gamma   90.00
#
_symmetry.space_group_name_H-M   'P 1'
#
loop_
_entity.id
_entity.type
_entity.pdbx_description
1 polymer ?
#
loop_
_entity_poly.entity_id
_entity_poly.type
_entity_poly.pdbx_seq_one_letter_code
_entity_poly.pdbx_strand_id
1 'polypeptide(L)'
;MNPRNKSYLKLFFYLEGTLVATSFLGFVLLRRNESIRRKTFENLPTLAEWYYSTEDLISFGQLSGRQLRHRDINTWYKDLNFGKDLDCD
;
A
#
# COMPACT_ATOMS: atom_id res chain seq x y z
N MET A 1 12.29 -31.74 26.23
CA MET A 1 11.81 -30.94 25.07
C MET A 1 11.81 -31.82 23.82
N ASN A 2 10.64 -32.09 23.23
CA ASN A 2 10.46 -33.04 22.12
C ASN A 2 11.04 -32.49 20.80
N PRO A 3 11.91 -33.21 20.06
CA PRO A 3 12.56 -32.71 18.84
C PRO A 3 11.59 -32.34 17.72
N ARG A 4 10.37 -32.90 17.69
CA ARG A 4 9.34 -32.53 16.71
C ARG A 4 8.88 -31.06 16.83
N ASN A 5 8.83 -30.49 18.03
CA ASN A 5 8.39 -29.10 18.24
C ASN A 5 9.37 -28.07 17.66
N LYS A 6 10.66 -28.40 17.55
CA LYS A 6 11.66 -27.50 16.95
C LYS A 6 11.48 -27.34 15.43
N SER A 7 10.99 -28.37 14.72
CA SER A 7 10.74 -28.29 13.27
C SER A 7 9.53 -27.43 12.95
N TYR A 8 8.43 -27.53 13.72
CA TYR A 8 7.25 -26.68 13.50
C TYR A 8 7.54 -25.21 13.76
N LEU A 9 8.31 -24.89 14.80
CA LEU A 9 8.73 -23.51 15.06
C LEU A 9 9.59 -22.94 13.93
N LYS A 10 10.55 -23.72 13.40
CA LYS A 10 11.34 -23.29 12.24
C LYS A 10 10.48 -23.04 11.01
N LEU A 11 9.52 -23.93 10.75
CA LEU A 11 8.61 -23.81 9.61
C LEU A 11 7.67 -22.61 9.77
N PHE A 12 7.21 -22.33 10.98
CA PHE A 12 6.45 -21.14 11.33
C PHE A 12 7.25 -19.85 11.06
N PHE A 13 8.49 -19.74 11.55
CA PHE A 13 9.35 -18.59 11.26
C PHE A 13 9.66 -18.43 9.78
N TYR A 14 9.77 -19.52 9.02
CA TYR A 14 10.00 -19.47 7.57
C TYR A 14 8.78 -18.97 6.81
N LEU A 15 7.58 -19.38 7.23
CA LEU A 15 6.31 -18.90 6.67
C LEU A 15 6.07 -17.42 7.01
N GLU A 16 6.26 -17.03 8.26
CA GLU A 16 6.20 -15.63 8.70
C GLU A 16 7.22 -14.77 7.94
N GLY A 17 8.46 -15.24 7.82
CA GLY A 17 9.50 -14.56 7.07
C GLY A 17 9.16 -14.36 5.59
N THR A 18 8.57 -15.37 4.95
CA THR A 18 8.15 -15.26 3.54
C THR A 18 6.91 -14.36 3.38
N LEU A 19 5.97 -14.38 4.31
CA LEU A 19 4.83 -13.46 4.32
C LEU A 19 5.26 -12.00 4.50
N VAL A 20 6.18 -11.72 5.44
CA VAL A 20 6.72 -10.38 5.64
C VAL A 20 7.51 -9.92 4.42
N ALA A 21 8.35 -10.79 3.85
CA ALA A 21 9.16 -10.45 2.68
C ALA A 21 8.29 -10.15 1.45
N THR A 22 7.27 -10.96 1.18
CA THR A 22 6.34 -10.75 0.05
C THR A 22 5.50 -9.49 0.23
N SER A 23 5.01 -9.25 1.45
CA SER A 23 4.30 -8.01 1.80
C SER A 23 5.18 -6.77 1.62
N PHE A 24 6.43 -6.84 2.04
CA PHE A 24 7.40 -5.76 1.87
C PHE A 24 7.72 -5.52 0.38
N LEU A 25 7.90 -6.57 -0.41
CA LEU A 25 8.15 -6.44 -1.84
C LEU A 25 6.95 -5.81 -2.56
N GLY A 26 5.74 -6.21 -2.19
CA GLY A 26 4.50 -5.58 -2.65
C GLY A 26 4.45 -4.10 -2.29
N PHE A 27 4.77 -3.75 -1.04
CA PHE A 27 4.84 -2.37 -0.56
C PHE A 27 5.87 -1.53 -1.33
N VAL A 28 7.06 -2.07 -1.59
CA VAL A 28 8.10 -1.39 -2.38
C VAL A 28 7.66 -1.18 -3.82
N LEU A 29 7.01 -2.17 -4.45
CA LEU A 29 6.48 -2.05 -5.81
C LEU A 29 5.38 -0.97 -5.88
N LEU A 30 4.48 -0.93 -4.89
CA LEU A 30 3.47 0.10 -4.72
C LEU A 30 4.07 1.51 -4.54
N ARG A 31 5.16 1.61 -3.77
CA ARG A 31 5.86 2.87 -3.51
C ARG A 31 6.61 3.39 -4.74
N ARG A 32 7.17 2.48 -5.56
CA ARG A 32 8.00 2.84 -6.71
C ARG A 32 7.19 3.11 -7.99
N ASN A 33 6.05 2.44 -8.18
CA ASN A 33 5.23 2.57 -9.38
C ASN A 33 3.87 3.22 -9.10
N GLU A 34 3.72 4.47 -9.54
CA GLU A 34 2.48 5.24 -9.41
C GLU A 34 1.29 4.58 -10.13
N SER A 35 1.51 3.99 -11.31
CA SER A 35 0.48 3.30 -12.09
C SER A 35 -0.06 2.04 -11.40
N ILE A 36 0.80 1.33 -10.66
CA ILE A 36 0.40 0.18 -9.83
C ILE A 36 -0.36 0.67 -8.61
N ARG A 37 0.11 1.75 -7.96
CA ARG A 37 -0.58 2.38 -6.82
C ARG A 37 -2.00 2.79 -7.18
N ARG A 38 -2.20 3.40 -8.36
CA ARG A 38 -3.52 3.74 -8.89
C ARG A 38 -4.39 2.51 -9.15
N LYS A 39 -3.87 1.48 -9.85
CA LYS A 39 -4.62 0.23 -10.10
C LYS A 39 -5.01 -0.49 -8.81
N THR A 40 -4.14 -0.48 -7.81
CA THR A 40 -4.44 -1.04 -6.49
C THR A 40 -5.48 -0.21 -5.76
N PHE A 41 -5.44 1.11 -5.88
CA PHE A 41 -6.45 2.01 -5.31
C PHE A 41 -7.84 1.78 -5.95
N GLU A 42 -7.89 1.56 -7.26
CA GLU A 42 -9.14 1.34 -8.01
C GLU A 42 -9.74 -0.06 -7.76
N ASN A 43 -8.90 -1.11 -7.64
CA ASN A 43 -9.39 -2.49 -7.48
C ASN A 43 -9.51 -2.95 -6.01
N LEU A 44 -8.69 -2.40 -5.11
CA LEU A 44 -8.52 -2.89 -3.73
C LEU A 44 -8.39 -1.70 -2.74
N PRO A 45 -9.49 -1.00 -2.42
CA PRO A 45 -9.48 0.17 -1.55
C PRO A 45 -8.92 -0.14 -0.15
N THR A 46 -9.16 -1.34 0.37
CA THR A 46 -8.66 -1.79 1.68
C THR A 46 -7.13 -1.89 1.70
N LEU A 47 -6.51 -2.33 0.60
CA LEU A 47 -5.06 -2.45 0.50
C LEU A 47 -4.40 -1.07 0.40
N ALA A 48 -5.05 -0.14 -0.30
CA ALA A 48 -4.62 1.25 -0.36
C ALA A 48 -4.68 1.92 1.02
N GLU A 49 -5.76 1.73 1.78
CA GLU A 49 -5.88 2.29 3.13
C GLU A 49 -4.80 1.74 4.07
N TRP A 50 -4.52 0.44 4.00
CA TRP A 50 -3.40 -0.18 4.68
C TRP A 50 -2.05 0.42 4.29
N TYR A 51 -1.81 0.64 3.00
CA TYR A 51 -0.57 1.26 2.51
C TYR A 51 -0.37 2.66 3.12
N TYR A 52 -1.38 3.53 3.06
CA TYR A 52 -1.26 4.89 3.61
C TYR A 52 -1.17 4.90 5.14
N SER A 53 -1.89 4.01 5.82
CA SER A 53 -1.77 3.84 7.27
C SER A 53 -0.37 3.36 7.66
N THR A 54 0.22 2.48 6.86
CA THR A 54 1.58 1.97 7.09
C THR A 54 2.61 3.07 6.82
N GLU A 55 2.44 3.89 5.79
CA GLU A 55 3.29 5.07 5.56
C GLU A 55 3.23 6.07 6.72
N ASP A 56 2.04 6.29 7.28
CA ASP A 56 1.84 7.19 8.42
C ASP A 56 2.53 6.66 9.69
N LEU A 57 2.47 5.33 9.91
CA LEU A 57 3.18 4.64 10.99
C LEU A 57 4.70 4.70 10.82
N ILE A 58 5.22 4.43 9.62
CA ILE A 58 6.67 4.50 9.32
C ILE A 58 7.18 5.92 9.46
N SER A 59 6.36 6.92 9.15
CA SER A 59 6.73 8.33 9.26
C SER A 59 6.52 8.90 10.67
N PHE A 60 6.41 8.05 11.69
CA PHE A 60 6.23 8.46 13.09
C PHE A 60 5.07 9.45 13.31
N GLY A 61 3.96 9.29 12.56
CA GLY A 61 2.77 10.12 12.72
C GLY A 61 2.87 11.52 12.10
N GLN A 62 3.80 11.74 11.17
CA GLN A 62 3.94 13.02 10.49
C GLN A 62 2.83 13.32 9.45
N LEU A 63 1.71 12.58 9.46
CA LEU A 63 0.56 12.71 8.54
C LEU A 63 0.94 12.61 7.06
N SER A 64 2.15 12.12 6.77
CA SER A 64 2.72 12.04 5.42
C SER A 64 1.88 11.13 4.52
N GLY A 65 1.37 10.01 5.05
CA GLY A 65 0.51 9.08 4.32
C GLY A 65 -0.84 9.69 3.95
N ARG A 66 -1.44 10.51 4.83
CA ARG A 66 -2.69 11.23 4.51
C ARG A 66 -2.47 12.34 3.49
N GLN A 67 -1.35 13.06 3.58
CA GLN A 67 -0.98 14.08 2.60
C GLN A 67 -0.65 13.47 1.23
N LEU A 68 0.05 12.33 1.20
CA LEU A 68 0.30 11.57 -0.02
C LEU A 68 -1.01 11.09 -0.64
N ARG A 69 -1.92 10.52 0.16
CA ARG A 69 -3.24 10.12 -0.32
C ARG A 69 -4.01 11.29 -0.93
N HIS A 70 -4.01 12.45 -0.26
CA HIS A 70 -4.70 13.64 -0.76
C HIS A 70 -4.07 14.14 -2.06
N ARG A 71 -2.73 14.17 -2.13
CA ARG A 71 -1.98 14.55 -3.33
C ARG A 71 -2.24 13.58 -4.49
N ASP A 72 -2.20 12.28 -4.23
CA ASP A 72 -2.40 11.24 -5.24
C ASP A 72 -3.83 11.25 -5.77
N ILE A 73 -4.84 11.36 -4.90
CA ILE A 73 -6.24 11.50 -5.34
C ILE A 73 -6.41 12.77 -6.18
N ASN A 74 -5.86 13.89 -5.72
CA ASN A 74 -5.94 15.13 -6.48
C ASN A 74 -5.21 15.00 -7.83
N THR A 75 -4.07 14.32 -7.93
CA THR A 75 -3.36 14.09 -9.20
C THR A 75 -4.13 13.15 -10.12
N TRP A 76 -4.61 12.00 -9.62
CA TRP A 76 -5.27 10.99 -10.45
C TRP A 76 -6.70 11.35 -10.85
N TYR A 77 -7.38 12.17 -10.05
CA TYR A 77 -8.76 12.57 -10.29
C TYR A 77 -8.92 14.05 -10.68
N LYS A 78 -7.87 14.89 -10.66
CA LYS A 78 -7.91 16.21 -11.34
C LYS A 78 -8.14 16.06 -12.83
N ASP A 79 -7.48 15.10 -13.46
CA ASP A 79 -7.61 14.85 -14.89
C ASP A 79 -9.02 14.35 -15.27
N LEU A 80 -9.80 13.84 -14.32
CA LEU A 80 -11.19 13.43 -14.54
C LEU A 80 -12.19 14.60 -14.45
N ASN A 81 -11.82 15.71 -13.79
CA ASN A 81 -12.69 16.89 -13.67
C ASN A 81 -12.38 17.97 -14.71
N PHE A 82 -11.17 18.01 -15.29
CA PHE A 82 -10.88 18.93 -16.41
C PHE A 82 -11.63 18.60 -17.72
N GLY A 83 -12.27 17.43 -17.80
CA GLY A 83 -13.17 17.07 -18.90
C GLY A 83 -14.65 17.39 -18.66
N LYS A 84 -15.02 17.95 -17.49
CA LYS A 84 -16.40 18.38 -17.20
C LYS A 84 -16.60 19.89 -17.12
N ASP A 85 -15.51 20.66 -17.15
CA ASP A 85 -15.57 22.13 -17.15
C ASP A 85 -15.40 22.74 -18.57
N LEU A 86 -15.39 21.92 -19.62
CA LEU A 86 -15.30 22.38 -21.03
C LEU A 86 -16.56 22.08 -21.86
N ASP A 87 -17.70 21.84 -21.23
CA ASP A 87 -19.00 21.64 -21.92
C ASP A 87 -20.11 22.52 -21.32
N CYS A 88 -19.74 23.71 -20.84
CA CYS A 88 -20.65 24.81 -20.52
C CYS A 88 -20.10 26.11 -21.13
N ASP A 89 -20.16 26.22 -22.46
CA ASP A 89 -20.61 27.41 -23.22
C ASP A 89 -20.44 27.20 -24.74
#